data_AF-A0A2N3TB59-F1
#
_entry.id   AF-A0A2N3TB59-F1
#
_cell.length_a   1.000
_cell.length_b   1.000
_cell.length_c   1.000
_cell.angle_alpha   90.00
_cell.angle_beta   90.00
_cell.angle_gamma   90.00
#
_symmetry.space_group_name_H-M   'P 1'
#
loop_
_entity.id
_entity.type
_entity.pdbx_description
1 polymer ?
#
loop_
_entity_poly.entity_id
_entity_poly.type
_entity_poly.pdbx_seq_one_letter_code
_entity_poly.pdbx_strand_id
1 'polypeptide(L)'
;MKKIPDNLKKQILGISGLIFLILTFGIGPTNSFGLEQFIQDKTDYFFGVTTYFLDYGLISLIPFFGIILNSKRTEFKHFELIIDILKILGWAILLFIIGLYFLTFIGKSSNPLIPQSLIIEPIFLYSTIIIGIGISIPFLFAKPYKKRSEINDIGIEK
;
A
#
# COMPACT_ATOMS: atom_id res chain seq x y z
N MET A 1 -11.73 22.50 15.53
CA MET A 1 -11.19 21.58 14.51
C MET A 1 -9.86 22.14 14.00
N LYS A 2 -8.70 21.64 14.44
CA LYS A 2 -7.48 21.86 13.63
C LYS A 2 -7.50 20.82 12.51
N LYS A 3 -8.23 21.15 11.42
CA LYS A 3 -8.13 20.41 10.16
C LYS A 3 -6.67 20.44 9.73
N ILE A 4 -6.15 19.31 9.26
CA ILE A 4 -4.83 19.24 8.61
C ILE A 4 -4.71 20.43 7.65
N PRO A 5 -3.64 21.26 7.72
CA PRO A 5 -3.54 22.48 6.92
C PRO A 5 -3.73 22.19 5.43
N ASP A 6 -4.53 22.99 4.74
CA ASP A 6 -4.84 22.74 3.33
C ASP A 6 -3.60 22.84 2.43
N ASN A 7 -2.64 23.68 2.80
CA ASN A 7 -1.34 23.74 2.14
C ASN A 7 -0.57 22.41 2.23
N LEU A 8 -0.63 21.73 3.38
CA LEU A 8 0.02 20.43 3.56
C LEU A 8 -0.63 19.35 2.70
N LYS A 9 -1.97 19.35 2.59
CA LYS A 9 -2.69 18.41 1.72
C LYS A 9 -2.27 18.57 0.26
N LYS A 10 -2.16 19.82 -0.22
CA LYS A 10 -1.69 20.13 -1.58
C LYS A 10 -0.25 19.68 -1.79
N GLN A 11 0.64 19.95 -0.82
CA GLN A 11 2.03 19.52 -0.88
C GLN A 11 2.15 18.00 -0.98
N ILE A 12 1.42 17.25 -0.14
CA ILE A 12 1.45 15.79 -0.14
C ILE A 12 0.86 15.22 -1.43
N LEU A 13 -0.21 15.81 -1.96
CA LEU A 13 -0.74 15.41 -3.27
C LEU A 13 0.29 15.64 -4.37
N GLY A 14 1.02 16.77 -4.32
CA GLY A 14 2.14 17.04 -5.23
C GLY A 14 3.28 16.02 -5.08
N ILE A 15 3.65 15.65 -3.85
CA ILE A 15 4.64 14.60 -3.57
C ILE A 15 4.17 13.26 -4.13
N SER A 16 2.91 12.88 -3.91
CA SER A 16 2.31 11.68 -4.49
C SER A 16 2.36 11.70 -6.02
N GLY A 17 2.02 12.81 -6.66
CA GLY A 17 2.15 12.97 -8.11
C GLY A 17 3.59 12.83 -8.61
N LEU A 18 4.56 13.40 -7.89
CA LEU A 18 5.97 13.28 -8.24
C LEU A 18 6.49 11.84 -8.07
N ILE A 19 6.11 11.16 -6.99
CA ILE A 19 6.41 9.73 -6.78
C ILE A 19 5.82 8.91 -7.92
N PHE A 20 4.59 9.21 -8.33
CA PHE A 20 3.93 8.52 -9.43
C PHE A 20 4.70 8.65 -10.74
N LEU A 21 5.16 9.87 -11.07
CA LEU A 21 5.97 10.11 -12.27
C LEU A 21 7.30 9.35 -12.22
N ILE A 22 7.98 9.36 -11.07
CA ILE A 22 9.24 8.62 -10.88
C ILE A 22 9.03 7.12 -11.03
N LEU A 23 7.99 6.57 -10.40
CA LEU A 23 7.66 5.15 -10.49
C LEU A 23 7.29 4.74 -11.92
N THR A 24 6.49 5.56 -12.60
CA THR A 24 5.99 5.23 -13.95
C THR A 24 7.05 5.39 -15.02
N PHE A 25 7.84 6.46 -14.98
CA PHE A 25 8.76 6.80 -16.08
C PHE A 25 10.23 6.56 -15.76
N GLY A 26 10.63 6.60 -14.49
CA GLY A 26 12.00 6.30 -14.07
C GLY A 26 12.21 4.82 -13.83
N ILE A 27 11.37 4.25 -12.97
CA ILE A 27 11.54 2.88 -12.45
C ILE A 27 10.79 1.85 -13.30
N GLY A 28 9.58 2.15 -13.76
CA GLY A 28 8.74 1.23 -14.53
C GLY A 28 9.47 0.59 -15.71
N PRO A 29 10.07 1.39 -16.63
CA PRO A 29 10.79 0.86 -17.78
C PRO A 29 12.07 0.10 -17.44
N THR A 30 12.69 0.38 -16.29
CA THR A 30 13.97 -0.22 -15.86
C THR A 30 13.78 -1.48 -15.00
N ASN A 31 12.69 -1.57 -14.23
CA ASN A 31 12.38 -2.72 -13.37
C ASN A 31 11.75 -3.90 -14.10
N SER A 32 11.11 -3.71 -15.27
CA SER A 32 10.51 -4.81 -16.05
C SER A 32 11.52 -5.88 -16.51
N PHE A 33 12.83 -5.63 -16.38
CA PHE A 33 13.86 -6.59 -16.78
C PHE A 33 14.91 -6.87 -15.69
N GLY A 34 15.26 -5.91 -14.83
CA GLY A 34 16.44 -6.07 -13.95
C GLY A 34 16.19 -6.82 -12.64
N LEU A 35 15.12 -6.50 -11.91
CA LEU A 35 14.92 -7.01 -10.55
C LEU A 35 14.38 -8.45 -10.55
N GLU A 36 13.45 -8.73 -11.45
CA GLU A 36 12.89 -10.07 -11.65
C GLU A 36 13.98 -11.07 -12.04
N GLN A 37 14.82 -10.70 -13.00
CA GLN A 37 15.97 -11.50 -13.43
C GLN A 37 16.98 -11.68 -12.29
N PHE A 38 17.31 -10.62 -11.55
CA PHE A 38 18.22 -10.72 -10.40
C PHE A 38 17.71 -11.67 -9.31
N ILE A 39 16.42 -11.62 -8.99
CA ILE A 39 15.81 -12.51 -7.99
C ILE A 39 15.79 -13.95 -8.51
N GLN A 40 15.44 -14.15 -9.78
CA GLN A 40 15.46 -15.46 -10.42
C GLN A 40 16.87 -16.07 -10.37
N ASP A 41 17.90 -15.32 -10.75
CA ASP A 41 19.30 -15.76 -10.73
C ASP A 41 19.81 -16.14 -9.33
N LYS A 42 19.18 -15.61 -8.27
CA LYS A 42 19.55 -15.88 -6.88
C LYS A 42 18.73 -16.96 -6.19
N THR A 43 17.50 -17.18 -6.65
CA THR A 43 16.55 -18.08 -5.98
C THR A 43 16.15 -19.28 -6.83
N ASP A 44 16.62 -19.34 -8.09
CA ASP A 44 16.18 -20.26 -9.13
C ASP A 44 14.65 -20.32 -9.28
N TYR A 45 13.96 -19.25 -8.84
CA TYR A 45 12.51 -19.17 -8.81
C TYR A 45 12.03 -17.92 -9.55
N PHE A 46 11.13 -18.14 -10.50
CA PHE A 46 10.48 -17.08 -11.25
C PHE A 46 9.21 -16.63 -10.51
N PHE A 47 9.20 -15.38 -10.07
CA PHE A 47 8.00 -14.76 -9.50
C PHE A 47 7.17 -14.18 -10.63
N GLY A 48 6.21 -14.96 -11.16
CA GLY A 48 5.29 -14.53 -12.22
C GLY A 48 4.25 -13.51 -11.76
N VAL A 49 4.69 -12.38 -11.21
CA VAL A 49 3.85 -11.24 -10.84
C VAL A 49 3.96 -10.16 -11.89
N THR A 50 2.83 -9.81 -12.48
CA THR A 50 2.73 -8.69 -13.39
C THR A 50 2.66 -7.40 -12.57
N THR A 51 3.53 -6.45 -12.89
CA THR A 51 3.39 -5.10 -12.32
C THR A 51 2.48 -4.27 -13.22
N TYR A 52 1.40 -3.75 -12.65
CA TYR A 52 0.44 -2.92 -13.36
C TYR A 52 0.68 -1.45 -13.07
N PHE A 53 0.26 -0.59 -14.00
CA PHE A 53 0.26 0.86 -13.80
C PHE A 53 -0.49 1.29 -12.53
N LEU A 54 -1.52 0.54 -12.15
CA LEU A 54 -2.28 0.74 -10.92
C LEU A 54 -1.45 0.50 -9.65
N ASP A 55 -0.45 -0.37 -9.70
CA ASP A 55 0.45 -0.63 -8.57
C ASP A 55 1.26 0.63 -8.24
N TYR A 56 1.81 1.27 -9.27
CA TYR A 56 2.51 2.54 -9.13
C TYR A 56 1.57 3.63 -8.61
N GLY A 57 0.33 3.66 -9.09
CA GLY A 57 -0.71 4.56 -8.61
C GLY A 57 -0.96 4.39 -7.10
N LEU A 58 -1.22 3.17 -6.65
CA LEU A 58 -1.48 2.88 -5.23
C LEU A 58 -0.28 3.21 -4.34
N ILE A 59 0.94 2.81 -4.74
CA ILE A 59 2.16 3.10 -3.98
C ILE A 59 2.39 4.61 -3.90
N SER A 60 2.20 5.33 -5.00
CA SER A 60 2.37 6.79 -5.03
C SER A 60 1.37 7.53 -4.13
N LEU A 61 0.20 6.95 -3.87
CA LEU A 61 -0.84 7.51 -3.01
C LEU A 61 -0.64 7.18 -1.51
N ILE A 62 0.36 6.39 -1.13
CA ILE A 62 0.66 6.09 0.29
C ILE A 62 0.78 7.36 1.16
N PRO A 63 1.49 8.44 0.74
CA PRO A 63 1.52 9.69 1.49
C PRO A 63 0.13 10.30 1.72
N PHE A 64 -0.73 10.25 0.70
CA PHE A 64 -2.11 10.72 0.79
C PHE A 64 -2.96 9.87 1.73
N PHE A 65 -2.84 8.54 1.68
CA PHE A 65 -3.47 7.65 2.65
C PHE A 65 -2.98 7.92 4.08
N GLY A 66 -1.71 8.30 4.25
CA GLY A 66 -1.18 8.76 5.55
C GLY A 66 -1.94 9.97 6.11
N ILE A 67 -2.29 10.96 5.27
CA ILE A 67 -3.15 12.08 5.68
C ILE A 67 -4.52 11.57 6.14
N ILE A 68 -5.15 10.69 5.35
CA ILE A 68 -6.48 10.18 5.67
C ILE A 68 -6.44 9.44 7.02
N LEU A 69 -5.43 8.60 7.24
CA LEU A 69 -5.25 7.86 8.49
C LEU A 69 -5.05 8.83 9.67
N ASN A 70 -4.17 9.81 9.50
CA ASN A 70 -3.88 10.80 10.53
C ASN A 70 -5.08 11.70 10.86
N SER A 71 -5.94 11.98 9.87
CA SER A 71 -7.14 12.81 10.04
C SER A 71 -8.16 12.22 11.02
N LYS A 72 -8.07 10.94 11.35
CA LYS A 72 -8.91 10.27 12.36
C LYS A 72 -8.55 10.68 13.80
N ARG A 73 -7.42 11.37 14.01
CA ARG A 73 -6.92 11.78 15.34
C ARG A 73 -7.51 13.10 15.82
N THR A 74 -7.47 13.33 17.13
CA THR A 74 -7.96 14.56 17.78
C THR A 74 -7.06 15.77 17.48
N GLU A 75 -5.76 15.55 17.44
CA GLU A 75 -4.74 16.57 17.23
C GLU A 75 -3.80 16.19 16.11
N PHE A 76 -3.51 17.16 15.25
CA PHE A 76 -2.56 16.99 14.17
C PHE A 76 -1.13 17.19 14.68
N LYS A 77 -0.26 16.20 14.42
CA LYS A 77 1.17 16.23 14.73
C LYS A 77 1.95 15.72 13.51
N HIS A 78 2.93 16.49 13.04
CA HIS A 78 3.74 16.13 11.86
C HIS A 78 4.46 14.79 12.02
N PHE A 79 5.02 14.54 13.20
CA PHE A 79 5.72 13.29 13.49
C PHE A 79 4.80 12.06 13.39
N GLU A 80 3.56 12.19 13.88
CA GLU A 80 2.55 11.12 13.76
C GLU A 80 2.15 10.85 12.31
N LEU A 81 2.13 11.88 11.46
CA LEU A 81 1.86 11.70 10.04
C LEU A 81 2.95 10.87 9.35
N ILE A 82 4.23 11.13 9.67
CA ILE A 82 5.35 10.33 9.15
C ILE A 82 5.21 8.87 9.62
N ILE A 83 4.90 8.65 10.89
CA ILE A 83 4.65 7.31 11.43
C ILE A 83 3.48 6.63 10.71
N ASP A 84 2.38 7.34 10.47
CA ASP A 84 1.21 6.80 9.78
C ASP A 84 1.54 6.41 8.33
N ILE A 85 2.34 7.21 7.61
CA ILE A 85 2.86 6.89 6.27
C ILE A 85 3.76 5.63 6.32
N LEU A 86 4.71 5.56 7.26
CA LEU A 86 5.60 4.41 7.41
C LEU A 86 4.85 3.13 7.78
N LYS A 87 3.80 3.24 8.61
CA LYS A 87 2.93 2.09 8.92
C LYS A 87 2.23 1.57 7.68
N ILE A 88 1.65 2.45 6.87
CA ILE A 88 0.98 2.06 5.61
C ILE A 88 1.98 1.40 4.66
N LEU A 89 3.16 2.00 4.50
CA LEU A 89 4.22 1.43 3.67
C LEU A 89 4.68 0.06 4.16
N GLY A 90 4.90 -0.10 5.48
CA GLY A 90 5.32 -1.35 6.08
C GLY A 90 4.30 -2.47 5.89
N TRP A 91 3.01 -2.19 6.06
CA TRP A 91 1.94 -3.16 5.82
C TRP A 91 1.79 -3.53 4.34
N ALA A 92 1.93 -2.56 3.43
CA ALA A 92 1.94 -2.82 1.99
C ALA A 92 3.08 -3.75 1.58
N ILE A 93 4.31 -3.50 2.06
CA ILE A 93 5.48 -4.34 1.79
C ILE A 93 5.30 -5.74 2.39
N LEU A 94 4.88 -5.83 3.65
CA LEU A 94 4.68 -7.11 4.34
C LEU A 94 3.67 -7.98 3.58
N LEU A 95 2.51 -7.41 3.21
CA LEU A 95 1.51 -8.17 2.47
C LEU A 95 1.97 -8.53 1.06
N PHE A 96 2.71 -7.66 0.39
CA PHE A 96 3.30 -7.99 -0.91
C PHE A 96 4.23 -9.21 -0.81
N ILE A 97 5.12 -9.25 0.19
CA ILE A 97 6.01 -10.41 0.44
C ILE A 97 5.21 -11.68 0.72
N ILE A 98 4.18 -11.60 1.56
CA ILE A 98 3.30 -12.73 1.84
C ILE A 98 2.58 -13.20 0.56
N GLY A 99 2.10 -12.25 -0.25
CA GLY A 99 1.47 -12.51 -1.55
C GLY A 99 2.41 -13.22 -2.52
N LEU A 100 3.68 -12.80 -2.59
CA LEU A 100 4.72 -13.50 -3.36
C LEU A 100 4.96 -14.91 -2.84
N TYR A 101 5.01 -15.10 -1.52
CA TYR A 101 5.16 -16.41 -0.92
C TYR A 101 4.00 -17.35 -1.29
N PHE A 102 2.75 -16.88 -1.30
CA PHE A 102 1.60 -17.68 -1.72
C PHE A 102 1.68 -18.15 -3.18
N LEU A 103 2.24 -17.32 -4.08
CA LEU A 103 2.43 -17.71 -5.47
C LEU A 103 3.38 -18.91 -5.62
N THR A 104 4.31 -19.11 -4.68
CA THR A 104 5.20 -20.29 -4.70
C THR A 104 4.46 -21.62 -4.55
N PHE A 105 3.26 -21.60 -3.97
CA PHE A 105 2.40 -22.78 -3.79
C PHE A 105 1.36 -22.92 -4.90
N ILE A 106 0.75 -21.81 -5.31
CA ILE A 106 -0.39 -21.82 -6.24
C ILE A 106 0.10 -21.83 -7.70
N GLY A 107 1.22 -21.17 -7.97
CA GLY A 107 1.73 -20.98 -9.31
C GLY A 107 2.51 -22.17 -9.88
N LYS A 108 2.97 -23.13 -9.07
CA LYS A 108 3.79 -24.25 -9.59
C LYS A 108 2.94 -25.23 -10.40
N SER A 109 3.21 -25.33 -11.69
CA SER A 109 2.73 -26.44 -12.52
C SER A 109 3.27 -27.76 -11.97
N SER A 110 2.39 -28.74 -11.76
CA SER A 110 2.76 -30.12 -11.41
C SER A 110 3.40 -30.87 -12.59
N ASN A 111 3.28 -30.35 -13.80
CA ASN A 111 3.82 -30.94 -15.02
C ASN A 111 5.19 -30.31 -15.36
N PRO A 112 6.29 -31.09 -15.40
CA PRO A 112 7.63 -30.60 -15.69
C PRO A 112 7.83 -30.10 -17.13
N LEU A 113 6.87 -30.36 -18.03
CA LEU A 113 6.90 -29.88 -19.41
C LEU A 113 6.32 -28.47 -19.58
N ILE A 114 5.72 -27.90 -18.53
CA ILE A 114 5.18 -26.53 -18.57
C ILE A 114 6.24 -25.58 -18.01
N PRO A 115 6.80 -24.67 -18.82
CA PRO A 115 7.72 -23.64 -18.36
C PRO A 115 7.19 -22.89 -17.13
N GLN A 116 8.03 -22.69 -16.13
CA GLN A 116 7.68 -21.87 -14.95
C GLN A 116 7.41 -20.39 -15.32
N SER A 117 7.79 -19.97 -16.54
CA SER A 117 7.45 -18.64 -17.08
C SER A 117 6.00 -18.53 -17.57
N LEU A 118 5.26 -19.64 -17.69
CA LEU A 118 3.82 -19.66 -18.03
C LEU A 118 2.91 -19.65 -16.80
N ILE A 119 3.46 -19.35 -15.62
CA ILE A 119 2.70 -19.25 -14.38
C ILE A 119 1.88 -17.97 -14.43
N ILE A 120 0.56 -18.14 -14.47
CA ILE A 120 -0.43 -17.07 -14.55
C ILE A 120 -0.77 -16.66 -13.12
N GLU A 121 -0.84 -15.36 -12.85
CA GLU A 121 -1.39 -14.85 -11.60
C GLU A 121 -2.74 -15.52 -11.30
N PRO A 122 -3.04 -15.89 -10.05
CA PRO A 122 -4.28 -16.60 -9.71
C PRO A 122 -5.53 -15.80 -10.07
N ILE A 123 -5.40 -14.46 -10.13
CA ILE A 123 -6.42 -13.50 -10.51
C ILE A 123 -5.76 -12.33 -11.24
N PHE A 124 -6.49 -11.68 -12.15
CA PHE A 124 -6.06 -10.43 -12.77
C PHE A 124 -5.88 -9.34 -11.71
N LEU A 125 -4.82 -8.51 -11.83
CA LEU A 125 -4.46 -7.46 -10.86
C LEU A 125 -4.09 -7.98 -9.47
N TYR A 126 -3.51 -9.18 -9.37
CA TYR A 126 -3.15 -9.80 -8.10
C TYR A 126 -2.26 -8.91 -7.22
N SER A 127 -1.19 -8.34 -7.79
CA SER A 127 -0.29 -7.39 -7.11
C SER A 127 -1.05 -6.17 -6.57
N THR A 128 -1.90 -5.56 -7.40
CA THR A 128 -2.69 -4.38 -7.07
C THR A 128 -3.60 -4.65 -5.88
N ILE A 129 -4.26 -5.80 -5.88
CA ILE A 129 -5.17 -6.22 -4.82
C ILE A 129 -4.40 -6.38 -3.51
N ILE A 130 -3.26 -7.07 -3.52
CA ILE A 130 -2.44 -7.27 -2.32
C ILE A 130 -1.94 -5.94 -1.75
N ILE A 131 -1.42 -5.07 -2.60
CA ILE A 131 -0.97 -3.72 -2.20
C ILE A 131 -2.14 -2.94 -1.58
N GLY A 132 -3.31 -2.97 -2.22
CA GLY A 132 -4.53 -2.32 -1.73
C GLY A 132 -4.98 -2.83 -0.36
N ILE A 133 -4.93 -4.14 -0.13
CA ILE A 133 -5.22 -4.74 1.18
C ILE A 133 -4.19 -4.27 2.20
N GLY A 134 -2.89 -4.28 1.86
CA GLY A 134 -1.81 -3.76 2.69
C GLY A 134 -2.01 -2.33 3.14
N ILE A 135 -2.39 -1.45 2.21
CA ILE A 135 -2.72 -0.06 2.51
C ILE A 135 -3.92 0.05 3.45
N SER A 136 -4.89 -0.84 3.31
CA SER A 136 -6.16 -0.80 4.07
C SER A 136 -6.02 -1.27 5.52
N ILE A 137 -5.10 -2.20 5.82
CA ILE A 137 -4.95 -2.80 7.16
C ILE A 137 -4.77 -1.75 8.28
N PRO A 138 -3.86 -0.76 8.19
CA PRO A 138 -3.71 0.27 9.22
C PRO A 138 -5.00 1.00 9.60
N PHE A 139 -5.94 1.13 8.65
CA PHE A 139 -7.21 1.81 8.88
C PHE A 139 -8.17 1.01 9.75
N LEU A 140 -8.03 -0.33 9.80
CA LEU A 140 -8.81 -1.22 10.67
C LEU A 140 -8.43 -1.06 12.15
N PHE A 141 -7.16 -0.76 12.41
CA PHE A 141 -6.64 -0.54 13.77
C PHE A 141 -6.76 0.92 14.23
N ALA A 142 -7.14 1.83 13.34
CA ALA A 142 -7.33 3.23 13.67
C ALA A 142 -8.57 3.41 14.55
N LYS A 143 -8.38 3.74 15.82
CA LYS A 143 -9.49 4.05 16.73
C LYS A 143 -10.31 5.23 16.18
N PRO A 144 -11.62 5.09 16.01
CA PRO A 144 -12.46 6.20 15.59
C PRO A 144 -12.45 7.29 16.66
N TYR A 145 -12.53 8.55 16.22
CA TYR A 145 -12.80 9.68 17.09
C TYR A 145 -14.09 9.38 17.86
N LYS A 146 -14.02 9.26 19.20
CA LYS A 146 -15.21 9.25 20.05
C LYS A 146 -15.89 10.61 19.84
N LYS A 147 -16.93 10.65 19.01
CA LYS A 147 -17.93 11.71 19.07
C LYS A 147 -18.44 11.66 20.50
N ARG A 148 -18.24 12.72 21.28
CA ARG A 148 -18.82 12.85 22.62
C ARG A 148 -20.31 12.57 22.43
N SER A 149 -20.79 11.42 22.87
CA SER A 149 -22.21 11.09 22.75
C SER A 149 -22.93 12.11 23.61
N GLU A 150 -23.92 12.78 23.02
CA GLU A 150 -24.84 13.74 23.66
C GLU A 150 -25.60 13.15 24.88
N ILE A 151 -25.31 11.91 25.26
CA ILE A 151 -25.90 11.17 26.38
C ILE A 151 -25.30 11.61 27.73
N ASN A 152 -24.10 12.22 27.76
CA ASN A 152 -23.51 12.70 29.03
C ASN A 152 -24.06 14.04 29.52
N ASP A 153 -24.87 14.74 28.71
CA ASP A 153 -25.44 16.04 29.09
C ASP A 153 -26.91 15.94 29.58
N ILE A 154 -27.49 14.73 29.64
CA ILE A 154 -28.87 14.50 30.14
C ILE A 154 -28.86 14.17 31.66
N GLY A 155 -27.68 13.96 32.26
CA GLY A 155 -27.54 13.53 33.66
C GLY A 155 -27.13 14.62 34.67
N ILE A 156 -27.02 15.88 34.24
CA ILE A 156 -26.67 17.00 35.13
C ILE A 156 -27.82 18.03 35.10
N GLU A 157 -28.99 17.62 35.55
CA GLU A 157 -29.97 18.56 36.10
C GLU A 157 -29.73 18.69 37.61
N LYS A 158 -29.21 19.87 37.97
CA LYS A 158 -29.18 20.58 39.26
C LYS A 158 -29.18 19.79 40.58
#